data_AF-A0A1Z9D644-F1
#
_entry.id   AF-A0A1Z9D644-F1
#
_cell.length_a   1.000
_cell.length_b   1.000
_cell.length_c   1.000
_cell.angle_alpha   90.00
_cell.angle_beta   90.00
_cell.angle_gamma   90.00
#
_symmetry.space_group_name_H-M   'P 1'
#
loop_
_entity.id
_entity.type
_entity.pdbx_description
1 polymer ?
#
loop_
_entity_poly.entity_id
_entity_poly.type
_entity_poly.pdbx_seq_one_letter_code
_entity_poly.pdbx_strand_id
1 'polypeptide(L)'
;MTQTKVIGESVKQTNRTFVKSYTEDYCKALEENYKQQHVASLRRNSEIFSEGRQDLSEYAKEQLREIEEGTAKLMKFRAIEGKKYYKVVSQEYRNGAYTDGSVNTFIDKNTGDVYKAASWKAPAKGVRFTFQKPEHIRFLLNWKNIAWTGGHLYVR
;
A
#
# COMPACT_ATOMS: atom_id res chain seq x y z
N MET A 1 -0.86 20.55 38.53
CA MET A 1 -1.41 20.53 37.15
C MET A 1 -0.44 19.95 36.09
N THR A 2 0.66 19.30 36.49
CA THR A 2 1.76 18.91 35.57
C THR A 2 1.71 17.45 35.10
N GLN A 3 1.25 16.53 35.94
CA GLN A 3 1.32 15.08 35.66
C GLN A 3 0.32 14.62 34.58
N THR A 4 -0.92 15.11 34.60
CA THR A 4 -1.95 14.77 33.61
C THR A 4 -1.60 15.23 32.19
N LYS A 5 -0.94 16.39 32.07
CA LYS A 5 -0.53 16.94 30.77
C LYS A 5 0.57 16.08 30.13
N VAL A 6 1.55 15.66 30.93
CA VAL A 6 2.65 14.78 30.48
C VAL A 6 2.12 13.42 30.01
N ILE A 7 1.17 12.82 30.74
CA ILE A 7 0.54 11.56 30.34
C ILE A 7 -0.20 11.73 29.01
N GLY A 8 -0.98 12.81 28.85
CA GLY A 8 -1.72 13.08 27.61
C GLY A 8 -0.81 13.29 26.39
N GLU A 9 0.32 13.96 26.54
CA GLU A 9 1.30 14.17 25.46
C GLU A 9 2.00 12.86 25.07
N SER A 10 2.39 12.03 26.05
CA SER A 10 2.99 10.72 25.81
C SER A 10 2.04 9.76 25.09
N VAL A 11 0.77 9.72 25.49
CA VAL A 11 -0.26 8.89 24.83
C VAL A 11 -0.49 9.35 23.39
N LYS A 12 -0.56 10.66 23.13
CA LYS A 12 -0.69 11.20 21.77
C LYS A 12 0.52 10.83 20.91
N GLN A 13 1.73 10.93 21.44
CA GLN A 13 2.94 10.56 20.71
C GLN A 13 2.96 9.06 20.39
N THR A 14 2.63 8.23 21.36
CA THR A 14 2.51 6.77 21.20
C THR A 14 1.49 6.40 20.12
N ASN A 15 0.30 7.01 20.15
CA ASN A 15 -0.71 6.79 19.11
C ASN A 15 -0.21 7.17 17.71
N ARG A 16 0.48 8.30 17.57
CA ARG A 16 1.05 8.74 16.29
C ARG A 16 2.11 7.76 15.76
N THR A 17 2.93 7.20 16.65
CA THR A 17 3.91 6.16 16.30
C THR A 17 3.23 4.89 15.80
N PHE A 18 2.18 4.42 16.48
CA PHE A 18 1.42 3.25 16.03
C PHE A 18 0.75 3.48 14.67
N VAL A 19 0.10 4.63 14.47
CA VAL A 19 -0.51 4.97 13.18
C VAL A 19 0.54 4.99 12.06
N LYS A 20 1.75 5.48 12.34
CA LYS A 20 2.85 5.44 11.38
C LYS A 20 3.25 4.00 11.03
N SER A 21 3.49 3.16 12.03
CA SER A 21 3.85 1.75 11.82
C SER A 21 2.78 1.00 11.03
N TYR A 22 1.50 1.15 11.38
CA TYR A 22 0.40 0.53 10.65
C TYR A 22 0.27 1.08 9.22
N THR A 23 0.60 2.35 9.00
CA THR A 23 0.63 2.92 7.64
C THR A 23 1.76 2.29 6.81
N GLU A 24 2.93 2.08 7.39
CA GLU A 24 4.07 1.43 6.73
C GLU A 24 3.78 -0.05 6.45
N ASP A 25 3.17 -0.77 7.39
CA ASP A 25 2.76 -2.16 7.18
C ASP A 25 1.63 -2.29 6.15
N TYR A 26 0.72 -1.30 6.09
CA TYR A 26 -0.28 -1.22 5.04
C TYR A 26 0.35 -0.98 3.66
N CYS A 27 1.42 -0.19 3.57
CA CYS A 27 2.18 -0.06 2.31
C CYS A 27 2.76 -1.42 1.88
N LYS A 28 3.39 -2.17 2.81
CA LYS A 28 3.91 -3.52 2.52
C LYS A 28 2.80 -4.48 2.08
N ALA A 29 1.62 -4.41 2.69
CA ALA A 29 0.48 -5.24 2.30
C ALA A 29 0.01 -4.93 0.87
N LEU A 30 0.01 -3.64 0.46
CA LEU A 30 -0.32 -3.24 -0.91
C LEU A 30 0.74 -3.74 -1.91
N GLU A 31 2.03 -3.63 -1.55
CA GLU A 31 3.14 -4.16 -2.36
C GLU A 31 3.04 -5.68 -2.55
N GLU A 32 2.76 -6.42 -1.47
CA GLU A 32 2.59 -7.86 -1.52
C GLU A 32 1.36 -8.25 -2.36
N ASN A 33 0.24 -7.52 -2.22
CA ASN A 33 -0.92 -7.74 -3.06
C ASN A 33 -0.61 -7.55 -4.56
N TYR A 34 0.11 -6.48 -4.92
CA TYR A 34 0.57 -6.24 -6.28
C TYR A 34 1.49 -7.37 -6.77
N LYS A 35 2.50 -7.74 -5.97
CA LYS A 35 3.45 -8.80 -6.31
C LYS A 35 2.72 -10.12 -6.62
N GLN A 36 1.79 -10.53 -5.76
CA GLN A 36 1.05 -11.79 -5.93
C GLN A 36 0.16 -11.76 -7.18
N GLN A 37 -0.53 -10.64 -7.45
CA GLN A 37 -1.31 -10.50 -8.69
C GLN A 37 -0.42 -10.51 -9.94
N HIS A 38 0.73 -9.84 -9.89
CA HIS A 38 1.67 -9.78 -11.00
C HIS A 38 2.27 -11.16 -11.30
N VAL A 39 2.73 -11.89 -10.27
CA VAL A 39 3.23 -13.26 -10.39
C VAL A 39 2.16 -14.20 -10.97
N ALA A 40 0.92 -14.12 -10.51
CA ALA A 40 -0.17 -14.94 -11.04
C ALA A 40 -0.40 -14.66 -12.54
N SER A 41 -0.34 -13.40 -12.96
CA SER A 41 -0.46 -13.03 -14.36
C SER A 41 0.71 -13.55 -15.20
N LEU A 42 1.94 -13.44 -14.70
CA LEU A 42 3.14 -13.91 -15.40
C LEU A 42 3.12 -15.43 -15.58
N ARG A 43 2.74 -16.19 -14.55
CA ARG A 43 2.60 -17.66 -14.64
C ARG A 43 1.63 -18.06 -15.75
N ARG A 44 0.43 -17.47 -15.74
CA ARG A 44 -0.57 -17.69 -16.79
C ARG A 44 -0.03 -17.33 -18.18
N ASN A 45 0.66 -16.21 -18.32
CA ASN A 45 1.22 -15.79 -19.61
C ASN A 45 2.32 -16.75 -20.08
N SER A 46 3.16 -17.25 -19.16
CA SER A 46 4.20 -18.23 -19.50
C SER A 46 3.62 -19.52 -20.08
N GLU A 47 2.45 -19.94 -19.59
CA GLU A 47 1.74 -21.13 -20.07
C GLU A 47 0.98 -20.84 -21.38
N ILE A 48 0.15 -19.79 -21.42
CA ILE A 48 -0.71 -19.49 -22.59
C ILE A 48 0.11 -19.23 -23.85
N PHE A 49 1.24 -18.55 -23.73
CA PHE A 49 2.09 -18.21 -24.87
C PHE A 49 3.19 -19.24 -25.15
N SER A 50 3.22 -20.36 -24.42
CA SER A 50 4.21 -21.42 -24.63
C SER A 50 4.14 -22.00 -26.06
N GLU A 51 2.96 -21.94 -26.67
CA GLU A 51 2.71 -22.29 -28.07
C GLU A 51 2.30 -21.04 -28.86
N GLY A 52 2.88 -20.85 -30.05
CA GLY A 52 2.51 -19.76 -30.97
C GLY A 52 3.11 -18.37 -30.69
N ARG A 53 3.47 -18.03 -29.45
CA ARG A 53 4.12 -16.75 -29.07
C ARG A 53 5.21 -16.91 -28.01
N GLN A 54 6.16 -17.81 -28.28
CA GLN A 54 7.24 -18.17 -27.36
C GLN A 54 8.02 -16.96 -26.81
N ASP A 55 8.16 -15.88 -27.60
CA ASP A 55 8.75 -14.62 -27.17
C ASP A 55 8.09 -14.04 -25.91
N LEU A 56 6.76 -14.10 -25.82
CA LEU A 56 6.01 -13.61 -24.67
C LEU A 56 6.08 -14.58 -23.48
N SER A 57 6.19 -15.89 -23.74
CA SER A 57 6.37 -16.90 -22.70
C SER A 57 7.73 -16.75 -22.02
N GLU A 58 8.81 -16.64 -22.80
CA GLU A 58 10.17 -16.46 -22.27
C GLU A 58 10.32 -15.14 -21.53
N TYR A 59 9.73 -14.05 -22.05
CA TYR A 59 9.65 -12.79 -21.30
C TYR A 59 8.97 -12.96 -19.93
N ALA A 60 7.85 -13.70 -19.87
CA ALA A 60 7.17 -13.93 -18.60
C ALA A 60 8.00 -14.79 -17.63
N LYS A 61 8.71 -15.81 -18.13
CA LYS A 61 9.63 -16.64 -17.32
C LYS A 61 10.81 -15.83 -16.78
N GLU A 62 11.39 -14.97 -17.61
CA GLU A 62 12.46 -14.05 -17.23
C GLU A 62 12.01 -13.16 -16.05
N GLN A 63 10.86 -12.50 -16.19
CA GLN A 63 10.30 -11.65 -15.14
C GLN A 63 10.01 -12.43 -13.85
N LEU A 64 9.55 -13.68 -13.93
CA LEU A 64 9.38 -14.54 -12.75
C LEU A 64 10.70 -14.82 -12.05
N ARG A 65 11.78 -15.08 -12.81
CA ARG A 65 13.11 -15.31 -12.26
C ARG A 65 13.65 -14.06 -11.57
N GLU A 66 13.52 -12.89 -12.19
CA GLU A 66 13.91 -11.62 -11.56
C GLU A 66 13.18 -11.37 -10.23
N ILE A 67 11.92 -11.78 -10.12
CA ILE A 67 11.13 -11.66 -8.89
C ILE A 67 11.65 -12.62 -7.81
N GLU A 68 12.01 -13.85 -8.19
CA GLU A 68 12.56 -14.87 -7.28
C GLU A 68 13.94 -14.48 -6.77
N GLU A 69 14.80 -13.96 -7.64
CA GLU A 69 16.15 -13.47 -7.32
C GLU A 69 16.12 -12.12 -6.57
N GLY A 70 14.96 -11.46 -6.48
CA GLY A 70 14.80 -10.16 -5.83
C GLY A 70 15.39 -8.98 -6.61
N THR A 71 15.69 -9.16 -7.89
CA THR A 71 16.24 -8.13 -8.78
C THR A 71 15.15 -7.29 -9.45
N ALA A 72 13.93 -7.85 -9.58
CA ALA A 72 12.78 -7.21 -10.20
C ALA A 72 12.42 -5.86 -9.56
N LYS A 73 12.13 -4.87 -10.40
CA LYS A 73 11.73 -3.51 -9.98
C LYS A 73 10.22 -3.38 -9.90
N LEU A 74 9.61 -4.14 -8.99
CA LEU A 74 8.16 -4.12 -8.76
C LEU A 74 7.67 -2.75 -8.24
N MET A 75 6.37 -2.49 -8.44
CA MET A 75 5.68 -1.32 -7.86
C MET A 75 5.85 -1.30 -6.34
N LYS A 76 6.07 -0.11 -5.80
CA LYS A 76 6.19 0.14 -4.36
C LYS A 76 5.07 1.04 -3.85
N PHE A 77 4.91 1.10 -2.54
CA PHE A 77 4.06 2.06 -1.88
C PHE A 77 4.84 2.74 -0.76
N ARG A 78 4.75 4.08 -0.70
CA ARG A 78 5.37 4.86 0.38
C ARG A 78 4.36 5.74 1.08
N ALA A 79 4.56 5.90 2.38
CA ALA A 79 3.87 6.89 3.19
C ALA A 79 4.63 8.22 3.14
N ILE A 80 4.00 9.25 2.57
CA ILE A 80 4.48 10.63 2.63
C ILE A 80 3.81 11.31 3.82
N GLU A 81 4.59 11.75 4.81
CA GLU A 81 4.05 12.51 5.94
C GLU A 81 3.65 13.92 5.50
N GLY A 82 2.41 14.29 5.78
CA GLY A 82 1.89 15.66 5.64
C GLY A 82 1.46 16.25 6.98
N LYS A 83 0.87 17.46 6.94
CA LYS A 83 0.43 18.16 8.15
C LYS A 83 -0.58 17.36 8.96
N LYS A 84 -1.63 16.84 8.30
CA LYS A 84 -2.72 16.06 8.94
C LYS A 84 -2.67 14.58 8.61
N TYR A 85 -2.22 14.23 7.41
CA TYR A 85 -2.34 12.87 6.88
C TYR A 85 -0.98 12.26 6.56
N TYR A 86 -0.84 10.95 6.74
CA TYR A 86 0.06 10.15 5.91
C TYR A 86 -0.63 9.89 4.57
N LYS A 87 0.07 10.20 3.48
CA LYS A 87 -0.39 9.98 2.12
C LYS A 87 0.30 8.74 1.56
N VAL A 88 -0.46 7.69 1.29
CA VAL A 88 0.05 6.45 0.68
C VAL A 88 0.07 6.62 -0.83
N VAL A 89 1.26 6.59 -1.40
CA VAL A 89 1.53 6.87 -2.82
C VAL A 89 2.14 5.63 -3.47
N SER A 90 1.62 5.23 -4.64
CA SER A 90 2.27 4.20 -5.45
C SER A 90 3.55 4.74 -6.08
N GLN A 91 4.55 3.90 -6.27
CA GLN A 91 5.77 4.26 -6.99
C GLN A 91 6.10 3.22 -8.05
N GLU A 92 6.52 3.71 -9.20
CA GLU A 92 6.93 2.87 -10.32
C GLU A 92 8.38 3.17 -10.70
N TYR A 93 9.12 2.12 -11.06
CA TYR A 93 10.49 2.27 -11.52
C TYR A 93 10.52 2.69 -12.99
N ARG A 94 11.00 3.91 -13.25
CA ARG A 94 11.07 4.51 -14.59
C ARG A 94 12.34 5.35 -14.68
N ASN A 95 13.02 5.33 -15.84
CA ASN A 95 14.23 6.13 -16.08
C ASN A 95 15.32 5.97 -15.00
N GLY A 96 15.54 4.75 -14.50
CA GLY A 96 16.58 4.44 -13.52
C GLY A 96 16.23 4.72 -12.04
N ALA A 97 15.05 5.25 -11.74
CA ALA A 97 14.64 5.57 -10.37
C ALA A 97 13.16 5.26 -10.09
N TYR A 98 12.79 5.17 -8.81
CA TYR A 98 11.39 5.11 -8.40
C TYR A 98 10.77 6.51 -8.47
N THR A 99 9.64 6.61 -9.18
CA THR A 99 8.89 7.85 -9.36
C THR A 99 7.52 7.74 -8.72
N ASP A 100 7.08 8.80 -8.04
CA ASP A 100 5.77 8.86 -7.40
C ASP A 100 4.66 8.86 -8.45
N GLY A 101 3.69 7.95 -8.26
CA GLY A 101 2.52 7.77 -9.11
C GLY A 101 1.28 8.43 -8.50
N SER A 102 0.23 7.65 -8.24
CA SER A 102 -1.04 8.15 -7.73
C SER A 102 -1.14 8.02 -6.21
N VAL A 103 -1.99 8.84 -5.60
CA VAL A 103 -2.35 8.65 -4.19
C VAL A 103 -3.41 7.58 -4.09
N ASN A 104 -3.12 6.54 -3.32
CA ASN A 104 -4.06 5.46 -3.06
C ASN A 104 -4.96 5.78 -1.85
N THR A 105 -4.34 6.19 -0.75
CA THR A 105 -5.00 6.32 0.56
C THR A 105 -4.48 7.55 1.33
N PHE A 106 -5.34 8.18 2.13
CA PHE A 106 -4.95 9.13 3.18
C PHE A 106 -5.27 8.54 4.55
N ILE A 107 -4.34 8.65 5.50
CA ILE A 107 -4.52 8.18 6.88
C ILE A 107 -4.32 9.37 7.82
N ASP A 108 -5.32 9.72 8.62
CA ASP A 108 -5.18 10.80 9.60
C ASP A 108 -4.17 10.38 10.66
N LYS A 109 -3.11 11.16 10.85
CA LYS A 109 -2.02 10.78 11.75
C LYS A 109 -2.39 10.83 13.22
N ASN A 110 -3.46 11.54 13.56
CA ASN A 110 -3.91 11.74 14.94
C ASN A 110 -5.04 10.77 15.30
N THR A 111 -5.96 10.51 14.36
CA THR A 111 -7.10 9.61 14.60
C THR A 111 -6.86 8.19 14.04
N GLY A 112 -5.93 7.98 13.13
CA GLY A 112 -5.77 6.70 12.44
C GLY A 112 -6.90 6.37 11.47
N ASP A 113 -7.79 7.32 11.19
CA ASP A 113 -8.87 7.12 10.21
C ASP A 113 -8.32 7.05 8.80
N VAL A 114 -8.83 6.09 8.04
CA VAL A 114 -8.38 5.74 6.70
C VAL A 114 -9.41 6.18 5.68
N TYR A 115 -8.97 6.95 4.70
CA TYR A 115 -9.80 7.55 3.67
C TYR A 115 -9.30 7.17 2.29
N LYS A 116 -10.24 6.96 1.36
CA LYS A 116 -9.92 6.85 -0.07
C LYS A 116 -9.37 8.19 -0.58
N ALA A 117 -8.37 8.19 -1.46
CA ALA A 117 -7.97 9.40 -2.16
C ALA A 117 -9.06 9.89 -3.14
N ALA A 118 -9.34 11.20 -3.14
CA ALA A 118 -10.13 11.85 -4.20
C ALA A 118 -9.24 12.63 -5.18
N SER A 119 -8.09 13.10 -4.70
CA SER A 119 -7.08 13.77 -5.51
C SER A 119 -5.71 13.61 -4.85
N TRP A 120 -4.68 14.15 -5.50
CA TRP A 120 -3.35 14.24 -4.88
C TRP A 120 -3.35 15.04 -3.57
N LYS A 121 -4.27 16.01 -3.41
CA LYS A 121 -4.27 16.97 -2.31
C LYS A 121 -5.22 16.61 -1.19
N ALA A 122 -6.26 15.82 -1.45
CA ALA A 122 -7.34 15.60 -0.49
C ALA A 122 -7.98 14.20 -0.57
N PRO A 123 -8.43 13.68 0.59
CA PRO A 123 -9.24 12.47 0.65
C PRO A 123 -10.67 12.71 0.15
N ALA A 124 -11.32 11.61 -0.25
CA ALA A 124 -12.76 11.56 -0.43
C ALA A 124 -13.49 11.67 0.92
N LYS A 125 -14.77 12.03 0.88
CA LYS A 125 -15.61 12.09 2.08
C LYS A 125 -15.88 10.70 2.65
N GLY A 126 -16.00 10.65 3.98
CA GLY A 126 -16.32 9.45 4.76
C GLY A 126 -15.10 8.60 5.13
N VAL A 127 -15.11 8.06 6.34
CA VAL A 127 -14.10 7.10 6.82
C VAL A 127 -14.37 5.74 6.17
N ARG A 128 -13.34 5.03 5.73
CA ARG A 128 -13.44 3.65 5.19
C ARG A 128 -13.06 2.61 6.23
N PHE A 129 -11.96 2.88 6.94
CA PHE A 129 -11.43 2.05 8.01
C PHE A 129 -10.78 2.94 9.07
N THR A 130 -10.30 2.35 10.16
CA THR A 130 -9.57 3.08 11.20
C THR A 130 -8.56 2.16 11.87
N PHE A 131 -7.35 2.66 12.13
CA PHE A 131 -6.31 1.93 12.85
C PHE A 131 -6.51 1.92 14.38
N GLN A 132 -7.68 2.34 14.86
CA GLN A 132 -8.08 2.17 16.26
C GLN A 132 -8.82 0.85 16.52
N LYS A 133 -9.31 0.19 15.46
CA LYS A 133 -10.14 -1.02 15.56
C LYS A 133 -9.35 -2.25 15.15
N PRO A 134 -9.17 -3.25 16.03
CA PRO A 134 -8.40 -4.46 15.73
C PRO A 134 -8.85 -5.19 14.46
N GLU A 135 -10.15 -5.25 14.20
CA GLU A 135 -10.73 -5.86 13.00
C GLU A 135 -10.34 -5.13 11.72
N HIS A 136 -10.29 -3.80 11.74
CA HIS A 136 -9.87 -2.99 10.60
C HIS A 136 -8.36 -3.10 10.37
N ILE A 137 -7.56 -3.15 11.43
CA ILE A 137 -6.11 -3.36 11.33
C ILE A 137 -5.85 -4.73 10.69
N ARG A 138 -6.44 -5.81 11.20
CA ARG A 138 -6.29 -7.15 10.62
C ARG A 138 -6.74 -7.21 9.16
N PHE A 139 -7.80 -6.49 8.82
CA PHE A 139 -8.28 -6.41 7.44
C PHE A 139 -7.27 -5.71 6.53
N LEU A 140 -6.83 -4.49 6.90
CA LEU A 140 -5.94 -3.66 6.08
C LEU A 140 -4.54 -4.23 5.94
N LEU A 141 -4.01 -4.89 6.98
CA LEU A 141 -2.65 -5.43 6.96
C LEU A 141 -2.56 -6.82 6.31
N ASN A 142 -3.69 -7.37 5.83
CA ASN A 142 -3.71 -8.62 5.10
C ASN A 142 -3.83 -8.35 3.60
N TRP A 143 -2.76 -8.64 2.85
CA TRP A 143 -2.69 -8.45 1.41
C TRP A 143 -3.81 -9.16 0.64
N LYS A 144 -4.40 -10.24 1.19
CA LYS A 144 -5.51 -10.99 0.56
C LYS A 144 -6.85 -10.25 0.61
N ASN A 145 -7.01 -9.32 1.56
CA ASN A 145 -8.26 -8.61 1.81
C ASN A 145 -8.33 -7.26 1.08
N ILE A 146 -7.19 -6.75 0.65
CA ILE A 146 -7.05 -5.44 0.02
C ILE A 146 -6.71 -5.58 -1.46
N ALA A 147 -6.77 -4.47 -2.18
CA ALA A 147 -6.28 -4.38 -3.55
C ALA A 147 -5.30 -3.22 -3.67
N TRP A 148 -4.17 -3.44 -4.34
CA TRP A 148 -3.18 -2.39 -4.64
C TRP A 148 -3.80 -1.21 -5.41
N THR A 149 -4.88 -1.46 -6.17
CA THR A 149 -5.69 -0.44 -6.87
C THR A 149 -6.64 0.35 -5.96
N GLY A 150 -6.74 0.00 -4.67
CA GLY A 150 -7.63 0.67 -3.71
C GLY A 150 -9.10 0.27 -3.82
N GLY A 151 -9.39 -0.92 -4.37
CA GLY A 151 -10.75 -1.46 -4.52
C GLY A 151 -11.51 -1.61 -3.20
N HIS A 152 -10.81 -1.98 -2.12
CA HIS A 152 -11.38 -2.11 -0.76
C HIS A 152 -11.79 -0.77 -0.13
N LEU A 153 -11.40 0.36 -0.71
CA LEU A 153 -11.70 1.71 -0.19
C LEU A 153 -12.97 2.32 -0.80
N TYR A 154 -13.64 1.64 -1.72
CA TYR A 154 -14.92 2.10 -2.25
C TYR A 154 -16.05 1.77 -1.26
N VAL A 155 -16.93 2.75 -1.03
CA VAL A 155 -18.18 2.51 -0.30
C VAL A 155 -19.04 1.60 -1.18
N ARG A 156 -19.57 0.54 -0.59
CA ARG A 156 -20.54 -0.36 -1.23
C ARG A 156 -21.93 0.03 -0.81
#